data_AF-A0A382FTE3-F1
#
_entry.id   AF-A0A382FTE3-F1
#
_cell.length_a   1.000
_cell.length_b   1.000
_cell.length_c   1.000
_cell.angle_alpha   90.00
_cell.angle_beta   90.00
_cell.angle_gamma   90.00
#
_symmetry.space_group_name_H-M   'P 1'
#
loop_
_entity.id
_entity.type
_entity.pdbx_description
1 polymer ?
#
loop_
_entity_poly.entity_id
_entity_poly.type
_entity_poly.pdbx_seq_one_letter_code
_entity_poly.pdbx_strand_id
1 'polypeptide(L)' 'MKILKGKGDFSGGTCTVNSETVIVINKMKPMEQRLRTLATSFLEYNLDEIYMVPALRAYIEESRLLNL' A
#
# COMPACT_ATOMS: atom_id res chain seq x y z
N MET A 1 -1.07 2.75 -11.54
CA MET A 1 -0.71 2.99 -10.13
C MET A 1 0.80 3.19 -10.01
N LYS A 2 1.25 4.28 -9.37
CA LYS A 2 2.67 4.64 -9.24
C LYS A 2 3.11 4.51 -7.78
N ILE A 3 4.24 3.85 -7.54
CA ILE A 3 4.77 3.61 -6.20
C ILE A 3 6.11 4.33 -6.05
N LEU A 4 6.20 5.24 -5.08
CA LEU A 4 7.41 5.97 -4.75
C LEU A 4 8.02 5.41 -3.46
N LYS A 5 9.35 5.31 -3.42
CA LYS A 5 10.08 4.81 -2.25
C LYS A 5 10.94 5.94 -1.69
N GLY A 6 10.66 6.38 -0.47
CA GLY A 6 11.37 7.48 0.18
C GLY A 6 12.02 7.09 1.51
N LYS A 7 12.74 8.04 2.12
CA LYS A 7 13.29 7.96 3.48
C LYS A 7 12.90 9.24 4.21
N GLY A 8 12.57 9.15 5.50
CA GLY A 8 12.18 10.30 6.31
C GLY A 8 11.27 9.91 7.46
N ASP A 9 10.76 10.92 8.16
CA ASP A 9 9.82 10.76 9.26
C ASP A 9 8.37 10.75 8.78
N PHE A 10 8.01 9.67 8.08
CA PHE A 10 6.64 9.44 7.63
C PHE A 10 6.33 7.94 7.63
N SER A 11 5.06 7.58 7.73
CA SER A 11 4.66 6.17 7.71
C SER A 11 4.59 5.61 6.28
N GLY A 12 4.13 6.41 5.34
CA GLY A 12 3.80 6.01 3.96
C GLY A 12 2.29 5.97 3.75
N GLY A 13 1.85 5.47 2.59
CA GLY A 13 0.44 5.33 2.22
C GLY A 13 0.13 6.04 0.92
N THR A 14 -1.15 6.25 0.64
CA THR A 14 -1.59 6.99 -0.55
C THR A 14 -1.39 8.49 -0.32
N CYS A 15 -0.77 9.16 -1.28
CA CYS A 15 -0.42 10.58 -1.23
C CYS A 15 -0.66 11.24 -2.57
N THR A 16 -0.93 12.55 -2.56
CA THR A 16 -0.95 13.38 -3.76
C THR A 16 0.39 14.09 -3.90
N VAL A 17 1.13 13.82 -4.98
CA VAL A 17 2.42 14.45 -5.28
C VAL A 17 2.32 15.05 -6.67
N ASN A 18 2.54 16.37 -6.80
CA ASN A 18 2.41 17.09 -8.07
C ASN A 18 1.07 16.82 -8.79
N SER A 19 -0.03 16.81 -8.03
CA SER A 19 -1.38 16.48 -8.51
C SER A 19 -1.56 15.05 -9.04
N GLU A 20 -0.59 14.15 -8.84
CA GLU A 20 -0.71 12.72 -9.11
C GLU A 20 -0.93 11.94 -7.81
N THR A 21 -1.91 11.03 -7.80
CA THR A 21 -2.07 10.05 -6.73
C THR A 21 -1.00 8.97 -6.85
N VAL A 22 -0.21 8.79 -5.79
CA VAL A 22 0.89 7.83 -5.70
C VAL A 22 0.84 7.10 -4.37
N ILE A 23 1.40 5.89 -4.31
CA ILE A 23 1.63 5.19 -3.04
C ILE A 23 3.07 5.42 -2.62
N VAL A 24 3.29 5.99 -1.44
CA VAL A 24 4.62 6.26 -0.89
C VAL A 24 4.97 5.19 0.14
N ILE A 25 6.13 4.56 -0.02
CA ILE A 25 6.68 3.58 0.92
C ILE A 25 7.90 4.16 1.60
N ASN A 26 7.89 4.21 2.94
CA ASN A 26 9.08 4.56 3.70
C ASN A 26 10.03 3.36 3.77
N LYS A 27 11.20 3.49 3.15
CA LYS A 27 12.25 2.45 3.13
C LYS A 27 12.88 2.21 4.50
N MET A 28 12.71 3.12 5.44
CA MET A 28 13.25 3.02 6.81
C MET A 28 12.36 2.19 7.74
N LYS A 29 11.11 1.90 7.36
CA LYS A 29 10.21 1.08 8.17
C LYS A 29 10.49 -0.42 7.96
N PRO A 30 10.22 -1.27 8.97
CA PRO A 30 10.33 -2.73 8.85
C PRO A 30 9.55 -3.31 7.67
N MET A 31 9.87 -4.54 7.26
CA MET A 31 9.21 -5.19 6.13
C MET A 31 7.70 -5.29 6.34
N GLU A 32 7.28 -5.73 7.51
CA GLU A 32 5.89 -5.92 7.91
C GLU A 32 5.10 -4.61 7.77
N GLN A 33 5.68 -3.50 8.22
CA GLN A 33 5.02 -2.20 8.11
C GLN A 33 4.91 -1.73 6.65
N ARG A 34 5.94 -1.96 5.83
CA ARG A 34 5.90 -1.63 4.40
C ARG A 34 4.85 -2.46 3.65
N LEU A 35 4.73 -3.75 3.99
CA LEU A 35 3.70 -4.64 3.45
C LEU A 35 2.31 -4.16 3.86
N ARG A 36 2.12 -3.81 5.14
CA ARG A 36 0.86 -3.25 5.64
C ARG A 36 0.46 -1.99 4.90
N THR A 37 1.40 -1.05 4.71
CA THR A 37 1.16 0.19 3.95
C THR A 37 0.73 -0.09 2.51
N LEU A 38 1.39 -1.03 1.82
CA LEU A 38 0.99 -1.43 0.47
C LEU A 38 -0.43 -2.01 0.46
N ALA A 39 -0.70 -2.95 1.37
CA ALA A 39 -2.00 -3.60 1.45
C ALA A 39 -3.13 -2.60 1.73
N THR A 40 -2.97 -1.72 2.71
CA THR A 40 -3.98 -0.70 3.02
C THR A 40 -4.17 0.28 1.87
N SER A 41 -3.09 0.70 1.20
CA SER A 41 -3.20 1.60 0.05
C SER A 41 -3.88 0.94 -1.15
N PHE A 42 -3.69 -0.36 -1.38
CA PHE A 42 -4.37 -1.06 -2.47
C PHE A 42 -5.88 -1.16 -2.23
N LEU A 43 -6.33 -1.27 -0.98
CA LEU A 43 -7.76 -1.30 -0.62
C LEU A 43 -8.52 -0.01 -0.97
N GLU A 44 -7.81 1.10 -1.20
CA GLU A 44 -8.41 2.36 -1.66
C GLU A 44 -8.76 2.34 -3.16
N TYR A 45 -8.26 1.35 -3.90
CA TYR A 45 -8.54 1.18 -5.34
C TYR A 45 -9.55 0.07 -5.55
N ASN A 46 -10.29 0.13 -6.66
CA ASN A 46 -11.07 -1.02 -7.12
C ASN A 46 -10.12 -2.09 -7.68
N LEU A 47 -10.00 -3.22 -6.97
CA LEU A 47 -9.09 -4.32 -7.32
C LEU A 47 -9.80 -5.49 -8.02
N ASP A 48 -11.11 -5.43 -8.23
CA ASP A 48 -11.93 -6.56 -8.69
C ASP A 48 -11.44 -7.12 -10.04
N GLU A 49 -11.08 -6.22 -10.96
CA GLU A 49 -10.62 -6.56 -12.31
C GLU A 49 -9.08 -6.64 -12.42
N ILE A 50 -8.35 -6.41 -11.33
CA ILE A 50 -6.89 -6.42 -11.34
C ILE A 50 -6.39 -7.82 -10.97
N TYR A 51 -5.73 -8.47 -11.93
CA TYR A 51 -5.02 -9.71 -11.63
C TYR A 51 -3.92 -9.46 -10.59
N MET A 52 -3.98 -10.20 -9.49
CA MET A 52 -2.98 -10.20 -8.44
C MET A 52 -2.61 -11.64 -8.12
N VAL A 53 -1.35 -11.85 -7.76
CA VAL A 53 -0.89 -13.15 -7.25
C VAL A 53 -1.78 -13.56 -6.07
N PRO A 54 -2.31 -14.80 -6.01
CA PRO A 54 -3.28 -15.21 -4.99
C PRO A 54 -2.83 -14.95 -3.55
N ALA A 55 -1.55 -15.20 -3.24
CA ALA A 55 -0.98 -14.92 -1.92
C ALA A 55 -1.01 -13.43 -1.57
N LEU A 56 -0.77 -12.55 -2.55
CA LEU A 56 -0.86 -11.10 -2.36
C LEU A 56 -2.31 -10.67 -2.13
N ARG A 57 -3.26 -11.21 -2.91
CA ARG A 57 -4.69 -10.93 -2.74
C ARG A 57 -5.17 -11.37 -1.34
N ALA A 58 -4.79 -12.57 -0.90
CA ALA A 58 -5.12 -13.06 0.44
C ALA A 58 -4.58 -12.14 1.56
N TYR A 59 -3.34 -11.67 1.43
CA TYR A 59 -2.73 -10.75 2.41
C TYR A 59 -3.44 -9.39 2.47
N ILE A 60 -3.86 -8.85 1.32
CA ILE A 60 -4.63 -7.61 1.26
C ILE A 60 -5.99 -7.76 1.95
N GLU A 61 -6.69 -8.87 1.69
CA GLU A 61 -7.97 -9.17 2.32
C GLU A 61 -7.86 -9.40 3.84
N GLU A 62 -6.81 -10.10 4.29
CA GLU A 62 -6.51 -10.24 5.73
C GLU A 62 -6.25 -8.88 6.38
N SER A 63 -5.50 -8.01 5.70
CA SER A 63 -5.24 -6.65 6.17
C SER A 63 -6.51 -5.80 6.27
N ARG A 64 -7.52 -6.05 5.43
CA ARG A 64 -8.84 -5.39 5.53
C ARG A 64 -9.57 -5.77 6.81
N LEU A 65 -9.53 -7.05 7.19
CA LEU A 65 -10.21 -7.58 8.38
C LEU A 65 -9.56 -7.13 9.70
N LEU A 66 -8.24 -6.90 9.70
CA LEU A 66 -7.48 -6.45 10.88
C LEU A 66 -7.54 -4.93 11.11
N ASN A 67 -8.19 -4.17 10.23
CA ASN A 67 -8.37 -2.71 10.34
C ASN A 67 -9.84 -2.31 10.62
N LEU A 68 -10.73 -3.29 10.75
CA LEU A 68 -12.12 -3.18 11.24
C LEU A 68 -12.17 -3.59 12.72
#